data_AF-A0A4U7C286-F1
#
_entry.id   AF-A0A4U7C286-F1
#
_cell.length_a   1.000
_cell.length_b   1.000
_cell.length_c   1.000
_cell.angle_alpha   90.00
_cell.angle_beta   90.00
_cell.angle_gamma   90.00
#
_symmetry.space_group_name_H-M   'P 1'
#
loop_
_entity.id
_entity.type
_entity.pdbx_description
1 polymer ?
#
loop_
_entity_poly.entity_id
_entity_poly.type
_entity_poly.pdbx_seq_one_letter_code
_entity_poly.pdbx_strand_id
1 'polypeptide(L)' 'LGIDLIFIPSGSPHLNPIEQVWKYLKWTMAPIVVESEAEFKELVQETFEKITKRVSFAKKWCEQFLDFRMLS' A
#
# COMPACT_ATOMS: atom_id res chain seq x y z
N LEU A 1 8.81 18.58 -12.33
CA LEU A 1 8.20 17.72 -11.29
C LEU A 1 9.25 17.04 -10.41
N GLY A 2 10.50 16.80 -10.86
CA GLY A 2 11.55 16.26 -9.98
C GLY A 2 11.21 14.88 -9.43
N ILE A 3 10.60 14.03 -10.27
CA ILE A 3 10.17 12.68 -9.90
C ILE A 3 11.22 11.71 -10.40
N ASP A 4 11.78 10.93 -9.49
CA ASP A 4 12.66 9.81 -9.80
C ASP A 4 11.86 8.50 -9.85
N LEU A 5 12.08 7.72 -10.91
CA LEU A 5 11.46 6.43 -11.08
C LEU A 5 12.36 5.34 -10.50
N ILE A 6 11.75 4.47 -9.69
CA ILE A 6 12.44 3.34 -9.07
C ILE A 6 12.07 2.08 -9.82
N PHE A 7 13.08 1.37 -10.32
CA PHE A 7 12.88 0.12 -11.03
C PHE A 7 12.60 -1.03 -10.05
N ILE A 8 11.51 -1.76 -10.27
CA ILE A 8 11.20 -3.00 -9.59
C ILE A 8 11.36 -4.14 -10.61
N PRO A 9 12.17 -5.19 -10.31
CA PRO A 9 12.32 -6.35 -11.17
C PRO A 9 10.98 -7.00 -11.52
N SER A 10 10.85 -7.45 -12.78
CA SER A 10 9.67 -8.20 -13.22
C SER A 10 9.47 -9.44 -12.35
N GLY A 11 8.20 -9.77 -12.06
CA GLY A 11 7.84 -10.90 -11.20
C GLY A 11 8.16 -10.70 -9.71
N SER A 12 8.49 -9.48 -9.26
CA SER A 12 8.85 -9.19 -7.87
C SER A 12 7.82 -8.29 -7.15
N PRO A 13 6.54 -8.69 -7.03
CA PRO A 13 5.52 -7.88 -6.36
C PRO A 13 5.87 -7.62 -4.89
N HIS A 14 6.58 -8.55 -4.23
CA HIS A 14 7.06 -8.40 -2.85
C HIS A 14 7.94 -7.16 -2.61
N LEU A 15 8.49 -6.56 -3.67
CA LEU A 15 9.27 -5.32 -3.61
C LEU A 15 8.40 -4.07 -3.75
N ASN A 16 7.16 -4.17 -4.24
CA ASN A 16 6.27 -3.01 -4.38
C ASN A 16 5.57 -2.71 -3.03
N PRO A 17 5.75 -1.51 -2.44
CA PRO A 17 5.18 -1.19 -1.13
C PRO A 17 3.65 -1.29 -1.09
N ILE A 18 2.97 -1.13 -2.23
CA ILE A 18 1.51 -1.23 -2.31
C ILE A 18 0.98 -2.63 -1.99
N GLU A 19 1.77 -3.70 -2.19
CA GLU A 19 1.32 -5.07 -1.92
C GLU A 19 1.04 -5.30 -0.44
N GLN A 20 1.79 -4.65 0.44
CA GLN A 20 1.51 -4.70 1.87
C GLN A 20 0.17 -4.03 2.18
N VAL A 21 -0.11 -2.87 1.57
CA VAL A 21 -1.41 -2.18 1.72
C VAL A 21 -2.55 -3.09 1.27
N TRP A 22 -2.42 -3.74 0.10
CA TRP A 22 -3.42 -4.70 -0.39
C TRP A 22 -3.61 -5.90 0.54
N LYS A 23 -2.53 -6.43 1.12
CA LYS A 23 -2.61 -7.53 2.08
C LYS A 23 -3.42 -7.15 3.31
N TYR A 24 -3.13 -5.99 3.90
CA TYR A 24 -3.87 -5.51 5.08
C TYR A 24 -5.31 -5.17 4.74
N LEU A 25 -5.56 -4.50 3.61
CA LEU A 25 -6.90 -4.15 3.15
C LEU A 25 -7.79 -5.39 3.04
N LYS A 26 -7.32 -6.42 2.32
CA LYS A 26 -8.05 -7.69 2.16
C LYS A 26 -8.30 -8.37 3.50
N TRP A 27 -7.30 -8.41 4.38
CA TRP A 27 -7.43 -9.04 5.69
C TRP A 27 -8.46 -8.33 6.58
N THR A 28 -8.44 -6.98 6.59
CA THR A 28 -9.39 -6.17 7.36
C THR A 28 -10.82 -6.29 6.84
N MET A 29 -10.99 -6.38 5.52
CA MET A 29 -12.31 -6.47 4.90
C MET A 29 -12.89 -7.89 4.86
N ALA A 30 -12.06 -8.94 4.93
CA ALA A 30 -12.49 -10.33 4.81
C ALA A 30 -13.68 -10.75 5.68
N PRO A 31 -13.83 -10.31 6.95
CA PRO A 31 -14.98 -10.70 7.77
C PRO A 31 -16.24 -9.86 7.51
N ILE A 32 -16.19 -8.82 6.68
CA ILE A 32 -17.28 -7.89 6.47
C ILE A 32 -18.08 -8.31 5.24
N VAL A 33 -19.37 -8.56 5.44
CA VAL A 33 -20.33 -8.80 4.36
C VAL A 33 -20.97 -7.46 3.98
N VAL A 34 -21.10 -7.21 2.68
CA VAL A 34 -21.72 -6.01 2.11
C VAL A 34 -22.87 -6.43 1.20
N GLU A 35 -23.90 -5.61 1.11
CA GLU A 35 -25.13 -5.94 0.36
C GLU A 35 -25.09 -5.44 -1.09
N SER A 36 -24.15 -4.54 -1.41
CA SER A 36 -24.03 -3.96 -2.75
C SER A 36 -22.59 -3.64 -3.16
N GLU A 37 -22.39 -3.44 -4.47
CA GLU A 37 -21.13 -2.94 -5.00
C GLU A 37 -20.78 -1.53 -4.47
N ALA A 38 -21.79 -0.70 -4.22
CA ALA A 38 -21.60 0.65 -3.69
C ALA A 38 -21.01 0.60 -2.27
N GLU A 39 -21.58 -0.23 -1.40
CA GLU A 39 -21.06 -0.48 -0.06
C GLU A 39 -19.66 -1.09 -0.09
N PHE A 40 -19.39 -2.01 -1.02
CA PHE A 40 -18.05 -2.56 -1.19
C PHE A 40 -17.03 -1.47 -1.52
N LYS A 41 -17.36 -0.56 -2.46
CA LYS A 41 -16.47 0.55 -2.84
C LYS A 41 -16.23 1.51 -1.68
N GLU A 42 -17.26 1.84 -0.93
CA GLU A 42 -17.15 2.68 0.27
C GLU A 42 -16.26 2.02 1.33
N LEU A 43 -16.47 0.72 1.59
CA LEU A 43 -15.63 -0.06 2.52
C LEU A 43 -14.17 -0.09 2.08
N VAL A 44 -13.89 -0.29 0.79
CA VAL A 44 -12.52 -0.24 0.23
C VAL A 44 -11.90 1.12 0.48
N GLN A 45 -12.60 2.20 0.15
CA GLN A 45 -12.08 3.56 0.26
C GLN A 45 -11.78 3.91 1.72
N GLU A 46 -12.73 3.73 2.62
CA GLU A 46 -12.54 4.05 4.03
C GLU A 46 -11.42 3.24 4.67
N THR A 47 -11.36 1.94 4.37
CA THR A 47 -10.35 1.06 4.94
C THR A 47 -8.97 1.41 4.41
N PHE A 48 -8.86 1.73 3.11
CA PHE A 48 -7.62 2.20 2.51
C PHE A 48 -7.12 3.50 3.16
N GLU A 49 -7.99 4.49 3.34
CA GLU A 49 -7.64 5.75 4.01
C GLU A 49 -7.19 5.53 5.45
N LYS A 50 -7.86 4.65 6.20
CA LYS A 50 -7.49 4.29 7.58
C LYS A 50 -6.13 3.59 7.65
N ILE A 51 -5.81 2.71 6.70
CA ILE A 51 -4.53 1.99 6.63
C ILE A 51 -3.40 2.94 6.23
N THR A 52 -3.58 3.73 5.18
CA THR A 52 -2.52 4.58 4.61
C THR A 52 -2.18 5.80 5.46
N LYS A 53 -3.11 6.29 6.29
CA LYS A 53 -2.79 7.28 7.34
C LYS A 53 -1.73 6.79 8.32
N ARG A 54 -1.54 5.47 8.46
CA ARG A 54 -0.44 4.89 9.24
C ARG A 54 0.82 4.84 8.37
N VAL A 55 1.56 5.96 8.37
CA VAL A 55 2.83 6.17 7.63
C VAL A 55 3.90 5.10 7.92
N SER A 56 3.72 4.29 8.96
CA SER A 56 4.66 3.22 9.35
C SER A 56 4.95 2.20 8.24
N PHE A 57 4.00 1.93 7.33
CA PHE A 57 4.21 0.98 6.24
C PHE A 57 5.20 1.50 5.20
N ALA A 58 4.97 2.72 4.72
CA ALA A 58 5.85 3.38 3.77
C ALA A 58 7.23 3.62 4.38
N LYS A 59 7.28 4.08 5.65
CA LYS A 59 8.54 4.35 6.35
C LYS A 59 9.45 3.12 6.42
N LYS A 60 8.93 1.98 6.91
CA LYS A 60 9.72 0.75 7.02
C LYS A 60 10.19 0.24 5.66
N TRP A 61 9.35 0.35 4.64
CA TRP A 61 9.73 -0.03 3.28
C TRP A 61 10.84 0.87 2.74
N CYS A 62 10.71 2.19 2.91
CA CYS A 62 11.75 3.14 2.51
C CYS A 62 13.08 2.84 3.23
N GLU A 63 13.06 2.61 4.54
CA GLU A 63 14.27 2.25 5.31
C GLU A 63 14.94 0.95 4.82
N GLN A 64 14.15 0.00 4.32
CA GLN A 64 14.64 -1.30 3.88
C GLN A 64 15.14 -1.30 2.42
N PHE A 65 14.54 -0.49 1.55
CA PHE A 65 14.75 -0.56 0.10
C PHE A 65 15.26 0.73 -0.54
N LEU A 66 15.10 1.88 0.11
CA LEU A 66 15.67 3.16 -0.32
C LEU A 66 16.90 3.46 0.53
N ASP A 67 18.09 3.32 -0.05
CA ASP A 67 19.29 3.89 0.57
C ASP A 67 19.15 5.43 0.52
N PHE A 68 19.14 6.08 1.69
CA PHE A 68 19.01 7.54 1.80
C PHE A 68 20.09 8.30 1.02
N ARG A 69 21.20 7.64 0.66
CA ARG A 69 22.25 8.18 -0.22
C ARG A 69 21.82 8.38 -1.69
N MET A 70 20.66 7.85 -2.09
CA MET A 70 20.09 8.05 -3.43
C MET A 70 19.12 9.25 -3.49
N LEU A 71 18.88 9.93 -2.36
CA LEU A 71 17.95 11.06 -2.22
C LEU A 71 18.65 12.42 -1.99
N SER A 72 19.98 12.44 -2.09
CA SER A 72 20.84 13.64 -1.99
C SER A 72 21.43 14.01 -3.35
#